data_AF-A0A8C5CEP8-F1
#
_entry.id   AF-A0A8C5CEP8-F1
#
_cell.length_a   1.000
_cell.length_b   1.000
_cell.length_c   1.000
_cell.angle_alpha   90.00
_cell.angle_beta   90.00
_cell.angle_gamma   90.00
#
_symmetry.space_group_name_H-M   'P 1'
#
loop_
_entity.id
_entity.type
_entity.pdbx_description
1 polymer ?
#
loop_
_entity_poly.entity_id
_entity_poly.type
_entity_poly.pdbx_seq_one_letter_code
_entity_poly.pdbx_strand_id
1 'polypeptide(L)'
;MMDFLYDLLQCLVALAAIAVILVLVLAHVTATVVDLTRHEKEKSFPTAPDWKELLPSIHDPASKELSVIVPAYNEELRMPSMLEEAMDYLEKRRKRQPSFTYEVLVVDDGSSDRTSEVAFQYTNKFGADKVRVLTLVKNRGKGGAVRMDNMAITCGSRAHLEQDSVAERSMFRTFLMYGFHFLVWFFCVRGIKDTQCGFKLFTREAALKTFSLLHVERWAFDVELLYIAQCFKIPIGEVAVNWTEIEGSKLVPVLSWLQMGRDLVFIRLRYLTGVWRLDSPRKTD
;
A
#
# COMPACT_ATOMS: atom_id res chain seq x y z
N MET A 1 14.54 -29.82 -44.44
CA MET A 1 13.54 -28.85 -43.93
C MET A 1 13.07 -29.22 -42.53
N MET A 2 12.70 -30.48 -42.30
CA MET A 2 12.25 -30.98 -40.98
C MET A 2 13.36 -30.96 -39.91
N ASP A 3 14.60 -31.35 -40.25
CA ASP A 3 15.74 -31.30 -39.31
C ASP A 3 16.10 -29.87 -38.91
N PHE A 4 16.10 -28.93 -39.87
CA PHE A 4 16.32 -27.51 -39.61
C PHE A 4 15.25 -26.91 -38.67
N LEU A 5 13.98 -27.28 -38.85
CA LEU A 5 12.90 -26.85 -37.96
C LEU A 5 13.05 -27.43 -36.53
N TYR A 6 13.54 -28.67 -36.43
CA TYR A 6 13.81 -29.32 -35.16
C TYR A 6 14.99 -28.66 -34.42
N ASP A 7 16.10 -28.39 -35.11
CA ASP A 7 17.26 -27.69 -34.55
C ASP A 7 16.90 -26.26 -34.10
N LEU A 8 16.09 -25.56 -34.89
CA LEU A 8 15.59 -24.23 -34.54
C LEU A 8 14.71 -24.30 -33.27
N LEU A 9 13.81 -25.29 -33.18
CA LEU A 9 12.97 -25.49 -32.00
C LEU A 9 13.81 -25.80 -30.76
N GLN A 10 14.81 -26.68 -30.87
CA GLN A 10 15.73 -26.98 -29.76
C GLN A 10 16.50 -25.74 -29.30
N CYS A 11 16.99 -24.92 -30.24
CA CYS A 11 17.65 -23.66 -29.92
C CYS A 11 16.70 -22.70 -29.18
N LEU A 12 15.44 -22.57 -29.64
CA LEU A 12 14.45 -21.73 -28.97
C LEU A 12 14.11 -22.22 -27.57
N VAL A 13 13.99 -23.54 -27.36
CA VAL A 13 13.75 -24.14 -26.04
C VAL A 13 14.95 -23.92 -25.11
N ALA A 14 16.18 -24.11 -25.61
CA ALA A 14 17.39 -23.86 -24.83
C ALA A 14 17.52 -22.38 -24.42
N LEU A 15 17.27 -21.46 -25.35
CA LEU A 15 17.25 -20.02 -25.06
C LEU A 15 16.17 -19.65 -24.05
N ALA A 16 14.97 -20.23 -24.16
CA ALA A 16 13.90 -20.02 -23.18
C ALA A 16 14.30 -20.55 -21.79
N ALA A 17 14.92 -21.72 -21.71
CA ALA A 17 15.41 -22.28 -20.44
C ALA A 17 16.49 -21.40 -19.80
N ILE A 18 17.46 -20.91 -20.60
CA ILE A 18 18.49 -19.97 -20.13
C ILE A 18 17.85 -18.68 -19.62
N ALA A 19 16.87 -18.13 -20.34
CA ALA A 19 16.15 -16.94 -19.91
C ALA A 19 15.42 -17.15 -18.57
N VAL A 20 14.75 -18.29 -18.39
CA VAL A 20 14.09 -18.64 -17.12
C VAL A 20 15.11 -18.75 -15.98
N ILE A 21 16.24 -19.42 -16.20
CA ILE A 21 17.31 -19.54 -15.20
C ILE A 21 17.86 -18.16 -14.84
N LEU A 22 18.13 -17.29 -15.82
CA LEU A 22 18.59 -15.93 -15.59
C LEU A 22 17.59 -15.13 -14.76
N VAL A 23 16.29 -15.23 -15.05
CA VAL A 23 15.24 -14.55 -14.28
C VAL A 23 15.19 -15.06 -12.84
N LEU A 24 15.32 -16.38 -12.61
CA LEU A 24 15.36 -16.96 -11.28
C LEU A 24 16.59 -16.50 -10.49
N VAL A 25 17.77 -16.51 -11.12
CA VAL A 25 19.02 -16.02 -10.52
C VAL A 25 18.91 -14.54 -10.18
N LEU A 26 18.38 -13.72 -11.10
CA LEU A 26 18.14 -12.31 -10.86
C LEU A 26 17.16 -12.10 -9.70
N ALA A 27 16.04 -12.82 -9.68
CA ALA A 27 15.05 -12.73 -8.60
C ALA A 27 15.65 -13.07 -7.23
N HIS A 28 16.53 -14.06 -7.17
CA HIS A 28 17.24 -14.48 -5.96
C HIS A 28 18.30 -13.47 -5.53
N VAL A 29 19.23 -13.12 -6.42
CA VAL A 29 20.37 -12.22 -6.12
C VAL A 29 19.91 -10.81 -5.78
N THR A 30 18.81 -10.35 -6.38
CA THR A 30 18.24 -9.01 -6.10
C THR A 30 17.22 -9.02 -4.96
N ALA A 31 16.97 -10.16 -4.30
CA ALA A 31 16.06 -10.22 -3.17
C ALA A 31 16.66 -9.45 -1.99
N THR A 32 16.25 -8.20 -1.86
CA THR A 32 16.63 -7.34 -0.75
C THR A 32 15.78 -7.67 0.47
N VAL A 33 16.41 -7.63 1.63
CA VAL A 33 15.70 -7.49 2.91
C VAL A 33 15.41 -6.00 3.08
N VAL A 34 14.16 -5.66 3.40
CA VAL A 34 13.81 -4.26 3.67
C VAL A 34 14.39 -3.87 5.02
N ASP A 35 15.11 -2.77 5.04
CA ASP A 35 15.57 -2.16 6.28
C ASP A 35 14.40 -1.42 6.93
N LEU A 36 13.78 -2.07 7.92
CA LEU A 36 12.70 -1.52 8.72
C LEU A 36 13.20 -0.60 9.84
N THR A 37 14.51 -0.34 9.95
CA THR A 37 15.01 0.59 10.95
C THR A 37 14.49 2.00 10.70
N ARG A 38 13.99 2.61 11.78
CA ARG A 38 13.50 3.98 11.78
C ARG A 38 14.66 4.92 12.11
N HIS A 39 14.73 6.02 11.38
CA HIS A 39 15.65 7.09 11.73
C HIS A 39 15.26 7.67 13.09
N GLU A 40 16.20 8.18 13.90
CA GLU A 40 15.91 8.69 15.26
C GLU A 40 14.80 9.76 15.27
N LYS A 41 14.79 10.63 14.26
CA LYS A 41 13.74 11.65 14.08
C LYS A 41 12.34 11.06 13.82
N GLU A 42 12.25 9.84 13.32
CA GLU A 42 10.99 9.13 13.01
C GLU A 42 10.46 8.33 14.21
N LYS A 43 11.18 8.31 15.34
CA LYS A 43 10.74 7.59 16.56
C LYS A 43 9.79 8.42 17.43
N SER A 44 9.61 9.69 17.11
CA SER A 44 8.79 10.61 17.89
C SER A 44 7.90 11.48 17.01
N PHE A 45 6.82 12.01 17.56
CA PHE A 45 5.89 12.93 16.89
C PHE A 45 5.67 14.18 17.75
N PRO A 46 5.48 15.35 17.14
CA PRO A 46 5.22 16.60 17.87
C PRO A 46 3.81 16.59 18.46
N THR A 47 3.69 16.97 19.74
CA THR A 47 2.40 17.18 20.42
C THR A 47 2.15 18.65 20.76
N ALA A 48 3.20 19.46 20.81
CA ALA A 48 3.19 20.91 20.94
C ALA A 48 4.45 21.48 20.23
N PRO A 49 4.56 22.81 19.99
CA PRO A 49 5.69 23.40 19.27
C PRO A 49 7.07 22.96 19.76
N ASP A 50 7.23 22.78 21.08
CA ASP A 50 8.51 22.41 21.71
C ASP A 50 8.50 21.01 22.36
N TRP A 51 7.42 20.22 22.18
CA TRP A 51 7.26 18.93 22.86
C TRP A 51 7.03 17.78 21.88
N LYS A 52 7.70 16.65 22.14
CA LYS A 52 7.60 15.42 21.34
C LYS A 52 7.37 14.22 22.23
N GLU A 53 6.57 13.29 21.73
CA GLU A 53 6.32 11.99 22.36
C GLU A 53 6.85 10.85 21.50
N LEU A 54 7.25 9.74 22.13
CA LEU A 54 7.67 8.54 21.43
C LEU A 54 6.48 7.86 20.76
N LEU A 55 6.71 7.29 19.58
CA LEU A 55 5.70 6.47 18.92
C LEU A 55 5.44 5.19 19.73
N PRO A 56 4.16 4.79 19.90
CA PRO A 56 3.84 3.53 20.53
C PRO A 56 4.34 2.34 19.71
N SER A 57 4.62 1.24 20.39
CA SER A 57 4.96 -0.03 19.76
C SER A 57 3.71 -0.67 19.16
N ILE A 58 3.89 -1.36 18.03
CA ILE A 58 2.82 -2.17 17.44
C ILE A 58 2.48 -3.40 18.30
N HIS A 59 3.24 -3.67 19.36
CA HIS A 59 2.95 -4.69 20.35
C HIS A 59 2.22 -4.16 21.58
N ASP A 60 2.08 -2.84 21.72
CA ASP A 60 1.35 -2.23 22.83
C ASP A 60 -0.16 -2.51 22.71
N PRO A 61 -0.89 -2.63 23.84
CA PRO A 61 -2.34 -2.76 23.82
C PRO A 61 -3.01 -1.62 23.03
N ALA A 62 -4.07 -1.94 22.30
CA ALA A 62 -4.80 -0.93 21.54
C ALA A 62 -5.46 0.08 22.49
N SER A 63 -5.22 1.37 22.25
CA SER A 63 -5.83 2.48 23.02
C SER A 63 -7.01 3.14 22.30
N LYS A 64 -7.14 2.91 20.98
CA LYS A 64 -8.21 3.44 20.13
C LYS A 64 -8.96 2.29 19.44
N GLU A 65 -10.26 2.48 19.20
CA GLU A 65 -11.06 1.54 18.41
C GLU A 65 -10.75 1.67 16.90
N LEU A 66 -10.47 2.88 16.42
CA LEU A 66 -10.15 3.16 15.02
C LEU A 66 -8.95 4.10 14.89
N SER A 67 -7.92 3.68 14.16
CA SER A 67 -6.84 4.56 13.70
C SER A 67 -6.96 4.76 12.19
N VAL A 68 -7.14 6.00 11.76
CA VAL A 68 -7.17 6.38 10.34
C VAL A 68 -5.79 6.86 9.93
N ILE A 69 -5.10 6.09 9.10
CA ILE A 69 -3.76 6.45 8.61
C ILE A 69 -3.91 7.16 7.26
N VAL A 70 -3.37 8.37 7.19
CA VAL A 70 -3.42 9.25 6.00
C VAL A 70 -2.00 9.45 5.50
N PRO A 71 -1.54 8.65 4.53
CA PRO A 71 -0.24 8.86 3.90
C PRO A 71 -0.28 10.13 3.02
N ALA A 72 0.65 11.03 3.23
CA ALA A 72 0.72 12.32 2.56
C ALA A 72 2.08 12.51 1.90
N TYR A 73 2.09 13.03 0.67
CA TYR A 73 3.30 13.50 0.00
C TYR A 73 2.93 14.63 -0.95
N ASN A 74 3.37 15.84 -0.64
CA ASN A 74 3.03 17.06 -1.35
C ASN A 74 1.51 17.22 -1.54
N GLU A 75 0.78 17.22 -0.42
CA GLU A 75 -0.68 17.24 -0.36
C GLU A 75 -1.24 18.54 0.27
N GLU A 76 -0.45 19.61 0.39
CA GLU A 76 -0.84 20.83 1.12
C GLU A 76 -2.19 21.43 0.65
N LEU A 77 -2.50 21.27 -0.65
CA LEU A 77 -3.72 21.79 -1.27
C LEU A 77 -4.92 20.82 -1.21
N ARG A 78 -4.67 19.51 -1.11
CA ARG A 78 -5.73 18.47 -1.23
C ARG A 78 -6.12 17.86 0.09
N MET A 79 -5.18 17.78 1.03
CA MET A 79 -5.40 17.19 2.34
C MET A 79 -6.43 17.94 3.20
N PRO A 80 -6.53 19.29 3.19
CA PRO A 80 -7.48 20.00 4.05
C PRO A 80 -8.92 19.54 3.90
N SER A 81 -9.45 19.49 2.67
CA SER A 81 -10.84 19.11 2.43
C SER A 81 -11.15 17.70 2.93
N MET A 82 -10.25 16.75 2.64
CA MET A 82 -10.37 15.37 3.09
C MET A 82 -10.31 15.26 4.63
N LEU A 83 -9.41 15.99 5.29
CA LEU A 83 -9.34 15.99 6.75
C LEU A 83 -10.57 16.66 7.38
N GLU A 84 -11.10 17.74 6.80
CA GLU A 84 -12.32 18.37 7.29
C GLU A 84 -13.52 17.42 7.24
N GLU A 85 -13.74 16.76 6.11
CA GLU A 85 -14.82 15.79 5.94
C GLU A 85 -14.65 14.59 6.88
N ALA A 86 -13.44 14.04 6.97
CA ALA A 86 -13.15 12.91 7.85
C ALA A 86 -13.36 13.27 9.34
N MET A 87 -12.86 14.43 9.76
CA MET A 87 -12.99 14.87 11.16
C MET A 87 -14.43 15.20 11.53
N ASP A 88 -15.19 15.83 10.64
CA ASP A 88 -16.62 16.09 10.87
C ASP A 88 -17.41 14.78 11.06
N TYR A 89 -17.17 13.78 10.21
CA TYR A 89 -17.80 12.47 10.34
C TYR A 89 -17.42 11.78 11.66
N LEU A 90 -16.13 11.74 12.00
CA LEU A 90 -15.63 11.06 13.20
C LEU A 90 -16.12 11.72 14.49
N GLU A 91 -16.14 13.07 14.55
CA GLU A 91 -16.72 13.79 15.70
C GLU A 91 -18.23 13.58 15.82
N LYS A 92 -18.97 13.59 14.71
CA LYS A 92 -20.41 13.27 14.72
C LYS A 92 -20.67 11.85 15.23
N ARG A 93 -19.87 10.87 14.79
CA ARG A 93 -19.97 9.49 15.27
C ARG A 93 -19.66 9.39 16.77
N ARG A 94 -18.59 10.02 17.24
CA ARG A 94 -18.23 10.07 18.67
C ARG A 94 -19.33 10.72 19.52
N LYS A 95 -19.97 11.79 19.02
CA LYS A 95 -21.12 12.41 19.70
C LYS A 95 -22.31 11.46 19.83
N ARG A 96 -22.57 10.62 18.81
CA ARG A 96 -23.64 9.61 18.83
C ARG A 96 -23.29 8.40 19.70
N GLN A 97 -22.01 8.04 19.79
CA GLN A 97 -21.50 6.91 20.56
C GLN A 97 -20.29 7.37 21.38
N PRO A 98 -20.48 7.86 22.62
CA PRO A 98 -19.39 8.43 23.43
C PRO A 98 -18.26 7.44 23.76
N SER A 99 -18.52 6.13 23.71
CA SER A 99 -17.50 5.10 23.89
C SER A 99 -16.58 4.91 22.68
N PHE A 100 -16.98 5.39 21.50
CA PHE A 100 -16.20 5.26 20.28
C PHE A 100 -14.96 6.16 20.35
N THR A 101 -13.78 5.55 20.27
CA THR A 101 -12.50 6.25 20.28
C THR A 101 -11.81 6.12 18.93
N TYR A 102 -11.22 7.21 18.47
CA TYR A 102 -10.48 7.22 17.21
C TYR A 102 -9.25 8.11 17.28
N GLU A 103 -8.34 7.91 16.33
CA GLU A 103 -7.27 8.84 16.00
C GLU A 103 -7.10 8.92 14.47
N VAL A 104 -6.58 10.05 14.00
CA VAL A 104 -6.13 10.27 12.63
C VAL A 104 -4.63 10.51 12.67
N LEU A 105 -3.87 9.64 12.01
CA LEU A 105 -2.42 9.75 11.89
C LEU A 105 -2.09 10.17 10.46
N VAL A 106 -1.68 11.42 10.28
CA VAL A 106 -1.12 11.89 9.03
C VAL A 106 0.36 11.50 8.98
N VAL A 107 0.74 10.71 7.98
CA VAL A 107 2.13 10.28 7.77
C VAL A 107 2.67 11.04 6.56
N ASP A 108 3.40 12.13 6.82
CA ASP A 108 4.07 12.91 5.78
C ASP A 108 5.34 12.19 5.32
N ASP A 109 5.32 11.73 4.08
CA ASP A 109 6.30 10.88 3.46
C ASP A 109 7.46 11.68 2.84
N GLY A 110 7.98 12.65 3.60
CA GLY A 110 9.07 13.54 3.21
C GLY A 110 8.68 14.61 2.20
N SER A 111 7.53 15.27 2.41
CA SER A 111 7.07 16.36 1.55
C SER A 111 8.05 17.54 1.48
N SER A 112 8.08 18.20 0.34
CA SER A 112 8.86 19.43 0.09
C SER A 112 8.00 20.71 0.15
N ASP A 113 6.70 20.56 0.36
CA ASP A 113 5.73 21.65 0.53
C ASP A 113 5.31 21.77 2.02
N ARG A 114 4.24 22.51 2.31
CA ARG A 114 3.76 22.73 3.69
C ARG A 114 2.81 21.64 4.18
N THR A 115 2.87 20.42 3.63
CA THR A 115 1.99 19.31 4.05
C THR A 115 2.04 19.09 5.57
N SER A 116 3.23 18.93 6.17
CA SER A 116 3.36 18.78 7.63
C SER A 116 2.76 19.93 8.42
N GLU A 117 2.97 21.18 7.98
CA GLU A 117 2.44 22.38 8.65
C GLU A 117 0.91 22.42 8.62
N VAL A 118 0.33 22.15 7.45
CA VAL A 118 -1.12 22.06 7.26
C VAL A 118 -1.72 20.97 8.13
N ALA A 119 -1.11 19.78 8.18
CA ALA A 119 -1.57 18.69 9.06
C ALA A 119 -1.49 19.08 10.55
N PHE A 120 -0.45 19.81 10.95
CA PHE A 120 -0.27 20.25 12.34
C PHE A 120 -1.36 21.25 12.79
N GLN A 121 -1.95 22.02 11.87
CA GLN A 121 -3.10 22.89 12.20
C GLN A 121 -4.30 22.06 12.72
N TYR A 122 -4.51 20.85 12.21
CA TYR A 122 -5.56 19.95 12.70
C TYR A 122 -5.22 19.35 14.07
N THR A 123 -3.93 19.12 14.34
CA THR A 123 -3.44 18.74 15.68
C THR A 123 -3.75 19.84 16.69
N ASN A 124 -3.49 21.11 16.35
CA ASN A 124 -3.83 22.25 17.22
C ASN A 124 -5.34 22.42 17.41
N LYS A 125 -6.13 22.17 16.36
CA LYS A 125 -7.60 22.33 16.37
C LYS A 125 -8.32 21.24 17.17
N PHE A 126 -7.88 19.99 17.07
CA PHE A 126 -8.59 18.83 17.64
C PHE A 126 -7.86 18.15 18.81
N GLY A 127 -6.59 18.49 19.04
CA GLY A 127 -5.71 17.92 20.05
C GLY A 127 -4.90 16.72 19.55
N ALA A 128 -3.69 16.56 20.11
CA ALA A 128 -2.74 15.48 19.77
C ALA A 128 -3.23 14.05 20.13
N ASP A 129 -4.32 13.93 20.88
CA ASP A 129 -5.01 12.65 21.12
C ASP A 129 -5.84 12.18 19.90
N LYS A 130 -6.25 13.11 19.04
CA LYS A 130 -7.14 12.83 17.90
C LYS A 130 -6.46 12.96 16.55
N VAL A 131 -5.56 13.92 16.40
CA VAL A 131 -4.81 14.12 15.16
C VAL A 131 -3.33 14.18 15.49
N ARG A 132 -2.55 13.33 14.81
CA ARG A 132 -1.10 13.22 14.97
C ARG A 132 -0.43 13.33 13.61
N VAL A 133 0.76 13.93 13.58
CA VAL A 133 1.54 14.08 12.35
C VAL A 133 2.89 13.40 12.53
N LEU A 134 3.22 12.47 11.63
CA LEU A 134 4.50 11.79 11.58
C LEU A 134 5.21 12.17 10.28
N THR A 135 6.34 12.85 10.37
CA THR A 135 7.14 13.24 9.20
C THR A 135 8.31 12.27 9.01
N LEU A 136 8.32 11.57 7.87
CA LEU A 136 9.37 10.66 7.47
C LEU A 136 10.54 11.40 6.80
N VAL A 137 11.76 10.91 6.98
CA VAL A 137 12.97 11.55 6.42
C VAL A 137 13.07 11.31 4.91
N LYS A 138 12.50 10.19 4.43
CA LYS A 138 12.49 9.79 3.03
C LYS A 138 11.13 9.24 2.64
N ASN A 139 10.77 9.41 1.37
CA ASN A 139 9.54 8.88 0.79
C ASN A 139 9.56 7.33 0.71
N ARG A 140 8.51 6.66 1.19
CA ARG A 140 8.35 5.19 1.30
C ARG A 140 7.05 4.65 0.68
N GLY A 141 6.09 5.48 0.28
CA GLY A 141 4.83 5.08 -0.41
C GLY A 141 3.55 5.26 0.42
N LYS A 142 2.38 5.02 -0.20
CA LYS A 142 1.05 5.34 0.37
C LYS A 142 0.21 4.09 0.63
N GLY A 143 -0.22 3.81 1.88
CA GLY A 143 -1.27 2.82 2.20
C GLY A 143 -2.25 3.29 3.28
N GLY A 144 -3.56 3.05 3.12
CA GLY A 144 -4.64 3.53 4.01
C GLY A 144 -5.96 2.70 3.92
N ALA A 145 -7.01 3.09 4.68
CA ALA A 145 -8.18 2.46 5.43
C ALA A 145 -9.75 2.34 5.05
N VAL A 146 -10.54 1.21 5.09
CA VAL A 146 -12.06 1.01 5.32
C VAL A 146 -12.54 -0.40 5.81
N ARG A 147 -13.40 -0.56 6.86
CA ARG A 147 -13.92 -1.87 7.40
C ARG A 147 -15.19 -2.36 6.71
N MET A 148 -15.33 -3.68 6.56
CA MET A 148 -16.64 -4.33 6.47
C MET A 148 -16.72 -5.60 7.32
N ASP A 149 -17.95 -5.99 7.70
CA ASP A 149 -18.22 -7.09 8.61
C ASP A 149 -17.66 -8.44 8.11
N ASN A 150 -17.08 -9.19 9.05
CA ASN A 150 -16.35 -10.46 8.88
C ASN A 150 -15.10 -10.46 7.99
N MET A 151 -14.69 -9.30 7.45
CA MET A 151 -13.46 -9.19 6.68
C MET A 151 -12.32 -8.66 7.53
N ALA A 152 -11.18 -9.33 7.47
CA ALA A 152 -9.98 -8.93 8.18
C ALA A 152 -9.20 -7.86 7.40
N ILE A 153 -9.34 -7.88 6.07
CA ILE A 153 -8.89 -6.83 5.15
C ILE A 153 -10.06 -6.45 4.25
N THR A 154 -10.30 -5.17 4.05
CA THR A 154 -11.37 -4.69 3.16
C THR A 154 -10.80 -3.61 2.27
N CYS A 155 -10.83 -3.80 0.96
CA CYS A 155 -10.35 -2.84 -0.03
C CYS A 155 -11.50 -2.00 -0.57
N GLY A 156 -11.35 -0.69 -0.59
CA GLY A 156 -12.11 0.18 -1.46
C GLY A 156 -11.85 -0.19 -2.92
N SER A 157 -12.85 -0.05 -3.76
CA SER A 157 -12.82 -0.48 -5.15
C SER A 157 -13.49 0.54 -6.05
N ARG A 158 -12.71 1.04 -7.02
CA ARG A 158 -13.16 1.93 -8.09
C ARG A 158 -13.53 1.17 -9.35
N ALA A 159 -13.52 -0.17 -9.32
CA ALA A 159 -13.81 -1.01 -10.48
C ALA A 159 -15.18 -0.74 -11.12
N HIS A 160 -16.16 -0.25 -10.33
CA HIS A 160 -17.47 0.14 -10.85
C HIS A 160 -17.44 1.45 -11.66
N LEU A 161 -16.42 2.30 -11.47
CA LEU A 161 -16.20 3.55 -12.22
C LEU A 161 -15.29 3.34 -13.45
N GLU A 162 -14.80 2.11 -13.65
CA GLU A 162 -13.84 1.79 -14.70
C GLU A 162 -14.44 1.98 -16.10
N GLN A 163 -15.72 1.65 -16.28
CA GLN A 163 -16.39 1.79 -17.58
C GLN A 163 -16.49 3.25 -18.01
N ASP A 164 -16.95 4.13 -17.11
CA ASP A 164 -17.04 5.57 -17.35
C ASP A 164 -15.66 6.17 -17.58
N SER A 165 -14.67 5.72 -16.81
CA SER A 165 -13.28 6.14 -16.98
C SER A 165 -12.76 5.76 -18.37
N VAL A 166 -12.88 4.50 -18.79
CA VAL A 166 -12.34 3.94 -20.05
C VAL A 166 -12.86 4.71 -21.27
N ALA A 167 -14.12 5.16 -21.25
CA ALA A 167 -14.71 5.93 -22.34
C ALA A 167 -13.96 7.25 -22.63
N GLU A 168 -13.30 7.82 -21.63
CA GLU A 168 -12.57 9.09 -21.73
C GLU A 168 -11.05 8.92 -21.87
N ARG A 169 -10.51 7.69 -21.79
CA ARG A 169 -9.05 7.44 -21.77
C ARG A 169 -8.50 7.08 -23.15
N SER A 170 -7.22 7.43 -23.38
CA SER A 170 -6.44 6.90 -24.51
C SER A 170 -6.36 5.37 -24.49
N MET A 171 -6.51 4.76 -25.68
CA MET A 171 -6.43 3.30 -25.89
C MET A 171 -5.16 2.66 -25.33
N PHE A 172 -4.02 3.38 -25.37
CA PHE A 172 -2.75 2.89 -24.84
C PHE A 172 -2.80 2.70 -23.31
N ARG A 173 -3.39 3.66 -22.59
CA ARG A 173 -3.56 3.60 -21.14
C ARG A 173 -4.49 2.46 -20.75
N THR A 174 -5.55 2.25 -21.52
CA THR A 174 -6.50 1.15 -21.35
C THR A 174 -5.81 -0.22 -21.53
N PHE A 175 -4.98 -0.36 -22.57
CA PHE A 175 -4.20 -1.59 -22.78
C PHE A 175 -3.23 -1.88 -21.62
N LEU A 176 -2.48 -0.88 -21.16
CA LEU A 176 -1.56 -1.04 -20.02
C LEU A 176 -2.28 -1.43 -18.73
N MET A 177 -3.46 -0.84 -18.47
CA MET A 177 -4.27 -1.16 -17.31
C MET A 177 -4.74 -2.62 -17.33
N TYR A 178 -5.33 -3.10 -18.43
CA TYR A 178 -5.76 -4.49 -18.55
C TYR A 178 -4.58 -5.48 -18.50
N GLY A 179 -3.46 -5.14 -19.12
CA GLY A 179 -2.23 -5.92 -19.02
C GLY A 179 -1.74 -6.03 -17.57
N PHE A 180 -1.79 -4.93 -16.81
CA PHE A 180 -1.43 -4.94 -15.39
C PHE A 180 -2.41 -5.77 -14.54
N HIS A 181 -3.72 -5.62 -14.75
CA HIS A 181 -4.73 -6.46 -14.08
C HIS A 181 -4.50 -7.94 -14.35
N PHE A 182 -4.17 -8.31 -15.59
CA PHE A 182 -3.81 -9.67 -15.95
C PHE A 182 -2.57 -10.17 -15.20
N LEU A 183 -1.50 -9.37 -15.12
CA LEU A 183 -0.28 -9.74 -14.39
C LEU A 183 -0.55 -9.93 -12.89
N VAL A 184 -1.32 -9.04 -12.27
CA VAL A 184 -1.71 -9.16 -10.85
C VAL A 184 -2.48 -10.46 -10.62
N TRP A 185 -3.50 -10.74 -11.45
CA TRP A 185 -4.32 -11.94 -11.37
C TRP A 185 -3.50 -13.23 -11.58
N PHE A 186 -2.58 -13.21 -12.53
CA PHE A 186 -1.80 -14.38 -12.90
C PHE A 186 -0.74 -14.71 -11.83
N PHE A 187 0.03 -13.70 -11.41
CA PHE A 187 1.19 -13.91 -10.53
C PHE A 187 0.87 -13.79 -9.04
N CYS A 188 -0.02 -12.87 -8.64
CA CYS A 188 -0.14 -12.49 -7.23
C CYS A 188 -1.55 -12.77 -6.68
N VAL A 189 -2.50 -11.88 -6.92
CA VAL A 189 -3.74 -11.79 -6.14
C VAL A 189 -4.93 -12.20 -7.00
N ARG A 190 -5.79 -13.10 -6.50
CA ARG A 190 -7.03 -13.51 -7.18
C ARG A 190 -8.27 -12.99 -6.46
N GLY A 191 -9.33 -12.68 -7.21
CA GLY A 191 -10.64 -12.35 -6.62
C GLY A 191 -10.77 -10.94 -6.04
N ILE A 192 -9.76 -10.08 -6.20
CA ILE A 192 -9.80 -8.64 -5.86
C ILE A 192 -9.55 -7.86 -7.15
N LYS A 193 -10.48 -6.99 -7.55
CA LYS A 193 -10.43 -6.23 -8.80
C LYS A 193 -9.53 -4.99 -8.68
N ASP A 194 -9.72 -4.16 -7.65
CA ASP A 194 -8.95 -2.93 -7.44
C ASP A 194 -7.91 -3.12 -6.33
N THR A 195 -6.88 -3.90 -6.62
CA THR A 195 -5.82 -4.20 -5.66
C THR A 195 -5.04 -2.95 -5.21
N GLN A 196 -5.04 -1.88 -6.01
CA GLN A 196 -4.22 -0.69 -5.81
C GLN A 196 -5.00 0.53 -5.30
N CYS A 197 -6.28 0.36 -4.96
CA CYS A 197 -6.99 1.41 -4.26
C CYS A 197 -6.33 1.63 -2.90
N GLY A 198 -5.80 2.83 -2.65
CA GLY A 198 -5.12 3.16 -1.39
C GLY A 198 -6.03 3.25 -0.16
N PHE A 199 -7.33 2.95 -0.30
CA PHE A 199 -8.33 3.00 0.76
C PHE A 199 -8.73 1.57 1.13
N LYS A 200 -8.28 1.07 2.29
CA LYS A 200 -8.30 -0.35 2.72
C LYS A 200 -8.21 -0.52 4.22
N LEU A 201 -9.11 -1.21 4.94
CA LEU A 201 -8.94 -1.41 6.40
C LEU A 201 -8.49 -2.80 6.70
N PHE A 202 -7.84 -2.85 7.83
CA PHE A 202 -7.27 -4.00 8.45
C PHE A 202 -7.81 -4.10 9.87
N THR A 203 -8.13 -5.33 10.29
CA THR A 203 -8.06 -5.64 11.71
C THR A 203 -6.62 -5.47 12.18
N ARG A 204 -6.43 -5.18 13.47
CA ARG A 204 -5.10 -5.00 14.05
C ARG A 204 -4.20 -6.22 13.82
N GLU A 205 -4.77 -7.42 13.95
CA GLU A 205 -4.06 -8.69 13.71
C GLU A 205 -3.63 -8.85 12.24
N ALA A 206 -4.55 -8.59 11.29
CA ALA A 206 -4.21 -8.66 9.88
C ALA A 206 -3.13 -7.64 9.50
N ALA A 207 -3.24 -6.39 9.97
CA ALA A 207 -2.24 -5.36 9.74
C ALA A 207 -0.86 -5.79 10.26
N LEU A 208 -0.80 -6.24 11.52
CA LEU A 208 0.42 -6.74 12.14
C LEU A 208 1.07 -7.85 11.31
N LYS A 209 0.26 -8.80 10.85
CA LYS A 209 0.74 -9.96 10.12
C LYS A 209 1.25 -9.60 8.73
N THR A 210 0.52 -8.76 7.98
CA THR A 210 0.87 -8.46 6.60
C THR A 210 1.99 -7.43 6.50
N PHE A 211 1.91 -6.32 7.24
CA PHE A 211 2.89 -5.23 7.13
C PHE A 211 4.28 -5.60 7.66
N SER A 212 4.37 -6.55 8.60
CA SER A 212 5.67 -7.02 9.12
C SER A 212 6.43 -7.94 8.16
N LEU A 213 5.78 -8.40 7.08
CA LEU A 213 6.33 -9.33 6.10
C LEU A 213 6.47 -8.69 4.70
N LEU A 214 6.25 -7.38 4.58
CA LEU A 214 6.42 -6.67 3.32
C LEU A 214 7.90 -6.51 2.96
N HIS A 215 8.19 -6.72 1.67
CA HIS A 215 9.52 -6.56 1.10
C HIS A 215 9.55 -5.51 -0.03
N VAL A 216 8.39 -5.19 -0.61
CA VAL A 216 8.27 -4.22 -1.68
C VAL A 216 8.00 -2.85 -1.09
N GLU A 217 8.95 -1.94 -1.29
CA GLU A 217 8.72 -0.51 -1.09
C GLU A 217 8.12 0.08 -2.39
N ARG A 218 7.21 1.07 -2.27
CA ARG A 218 6.58 1.82 -3.40
C ARG A 218 5.40 1.08 -4.07
N TRP A 219 5.14 1.35 -5.35
CA TRP A 219 3.87 1.15 -6.06
C TRP A 219 3.23 -0.26 -6.04
N ALA A 220 4.02 -1.32 -5.86
CA ALA A 220 3.52 -2.70 -5.87
C ALA A 220 3.29 -3.28 -4.46
N PHE A 221 3.50 -2.50 -3.40
CA PHE A 221 3.34 -2.98 -2.02
C PHE A 221 1.92 -3.45 -1.71
N ASP A 222 0.88 -2.78 -2.22
CA ASP A 222 -0.52 -3.21 -2.03
C ASP A 222 -0.76 -4.62 -2.57
N VAL A 223 -0.14 -4.95 -3.71
CA VAL A 223 -0.28 -6.27 -4.32
C VAL A 223 0.46 -7.32 -3.50
N GLU A 224 1.66 -7.02 -3.02
CA GLU A 224 2.38 -7.92 -2.10
C GLU A 224 1.60 -8.13 -0.80
N LEU A 225 1.06 -7.05 -0.22
CA LEU A 225 0.27 -7.09 1.00
C LEU A 225 -0.93 -8.05 0.87
N LEU A 226 -1.67 -7.92 -0.24
CA LEU A 226 -2.82 -8.79 -0.51
C LEU A 226 -2.38 -10.21 -0.85
N TYR A 227 -1.22 -10.40 -1.50
CA TYR A 227 -0.64 -11.70 -1.75
C TYR A 227 -0.30 -12.44 -0.44
N ILE A 228 0.37 -11.75 0.49
CA ILE A 228 0.69 -12.27 1.83
C ILE A 228 -0.60 -12.64 2.56
N ALA A 229 -1.62 -11.77 2.52
CA ALA A 229 -2.90 -12.04 3.14
C ALA A 229 -3.56 -13.31 2.59
N GLN A 230 -3.54 -13.52 1.27
CA GLN A 230 -4.05 -14.76 0.65
C GLN A 230 -3.25 -15.99 1.05
N CYS A 231 -1.92 -15.88 1.17
CA CYS A 231 -1.09 -16.98 1.65
C CYS A 231 -1.47 -17.42 3.07
N PHE A 232 -1.84 -16.47 3.95
CA PHE A 232 -2.35 -16.76 5.30
C PHE A 232 -3.85 -17.05 5.36
N LYS A 233 -4.55 -17.07 4.22
CA LYS A 233 -6.01 -17.24 4.14
C LYS A 233 -6.78 -16.21 4.98
N ILE A 234 -6.22 -15.00 5.12
CA ILE A 234 -6.89 -13.88 5.77
C ILE A 234 -8.07 -13.47 4.88
N PRO A 235 -9.29 -13.30 5.43
CA PRO A 235 -10.46 -12.92 4.63
C PRO A 235 -10.34 -11.49 4.10
N ILE A 236 -10.49 -11.34 2.78
CA ILE A 236 -10.37 -10.07 2.04
C ILE A 236 -11.69 -9.79 1.32
N GLY A 237 -12.22 -8.58 1.49
CA GLY A 237 -13.41 -8.10 0.76
C GLY A 237 -13.14 -6.85 -0.07
N GLU A 238 -14.01 -6.56 -1.02
CA GLU A 238 -14.03 -5.31 -1.78
C GLU A 238 -15.32 -4.52 -1.54
N VAL A 239 -15.19 -3.19 -1.52
CA VAL A 239 -16.28 -2.24 -1.28
C VAL A 239 -16.25 -1.18 -2.35
N ALA A 240 -17.39 -0.93 -3.00
CA ALA A 240 -17.48 0.18 -3.94
C ALA A 240 -17.24 1.52 -3.22
N VAL A 241 -16.33 2.32 -3.76
CA VAL A 241 -16.03 3.67 -3.25
C VAL A 241 -16.12 4.70 -4.36
N ASN A 242 -16.84 5.78 -4.10
CA ASN A 242 -16.86 6.91 -5.01
C ASN A 242 -15.49 7.58 -5.02
N TRP A 243 -15.00 7.91 -6.21
CA TRP A 243 -13.70 8.54 -6.38
C TRP A 243 -13.84 9.80 -7.21
N THR A 244 -13.47 10.92 -6.61
CA THR A 244 -13.41 12.21 -7.31
C THR A 244 -11.95 12.46 -7.69
N GLU A 245 -11.66 12.56 -8.99
CA GLU A 245 -10.34 12.97 -9.44
C GLU A 245 -10.13 14.45 -9.09
N ILE A 246 -9.14 14.72 -8.26
CA ILE A 246 -8.67 16.09 -7.99
C ILE A 246 -7.49 16.37 -8.94
N GLU A 247 -7.52 17.50 -9.63
CA GLU A 247 -6.44 17.92 -10.54
C GLU A 247 -5.06 17.92 -9.84
N GLY A 248 -4.01 17.56 -10.59
CA GLY A 248 -2.65 17.43 -10.05
C GLY A 248 -2.29 16.04 -9.52
N SER A 249 -3.01 14.99 -9.89
CA SER A 249 -2.56 13.61 -9.61
C SER A 249 -1.28 13.30 -10.40
N LYS A 250 -0.34 12.56 -9.79
CA LYS A 250 0.95 12.26 -10.43
C LYS A 250 0.73 11.36 -11.64
N LEU A 251 1.05 11.84 -12.84
CA LEU A 251 1.20 10.98 -14.01
C LEU A 251 2.33 10.00 -13.75
N VAL A 252 2.01 8.71 -13.70
CA VAL A 252 3.00 7.64 -13.49
C VAL A 252 3.80 7.45 -14.79
N PRO A 253 5.13 7.65 -14.79
CA PRO A 253 5.95 7.45 -15.98
C PRO A 253 5.86 6.01 -16.51
N VAL A 254 6.00 5.80 -17.82
CA VAL A 254 5.97 4.46 -18.45
C VAL A 254 7.02 3.52 -17.85
N LEU A 255 8.18 4.05 -17.45
CA LEU A 255 9.22 3.25 -16.78
C LEU A 255 8.74 2.65 -15.45
N SER A 256 7.89 3.37 -14.72
CA SER A 256 7.29 2.87 -13.47
C SER A 256 6.32 1.72 -13.74
N TRP A 257 5.62 1.70 -14.87
CA TRP A 257 4.76 0.58 -15.27
C TRP A 257 5.57 -0.70 -15.53
N LEU A 258 6.68 -0.58 -16.27
CA LEU A 258 7.58 -1.72 -16.52
C LEU A 258 8.20 -2.24 -15.22
N GLN A 259 8.60 -1.32 -14.34
CA GLN A 259 9.09 -1.68 -13.01
C GLN A 259 8.04 -2.46 -12.22
N MET A 260 6.80 -1.96 -12.17
CA MET A 260 5.71 -2.65 -11.45
C MET A 260 5.43 -4.04 -12.04
N GLY A 261 5.40 -4.18 -13.36
CA GLY A 261 5.23 -5.49 -14.02
C GLY A 261 6.33 -6.48 -13.63
N ARG A 262 7.59 -6.03 -13.59
CA ARG A 262 8.72 -6.84 -13.10
C ARG A 262 8.55 -7.20 -11.62
N ASP A 263 8.14 -6.24 -10.79
CA ASP A 263 7.97 -6.43 -9.36
C ASP A 263 6.90 -7.50 -9.08
N LEU A 264 5.80 -7.57 -9.85
CA LEU A 264 4.79 -8.64 -9.75
C LEU A 264 5.36 -10.04 -9.99
N VAL A 265 6.16 -10.20 -11.05
CA VAL A 265 6.81 -11.48 -11.35
C VAL A 265 7.77 -11.85 -10.21
N PHE A 266 8.52 -10.87 -9.70
CA PHE A 266 9.52 -11.10 -8.65
C PHE A 266 8.89 -11.41 -7.30
N ILE A 267 7.77 -10.77 -6.94
CA ILE A 267 6.98 -11.14 -5.75
C ILE A 267 6.66 -12.64 -5.81
N ARG A 268 6.07 -13.10 -6.91
CA ARG A 268 5.69 -14.51 -7.06
C ARG A 268 6.89 -15.44 -7.00
N LEU A 269 7.96 -15.15 -7.74
CA LEU A 269 9.15 -15.99 -7.77
C LEU A 269 9.86 -16.07 -6.42
N ARG A 270 10.00 -14.95 -5.70
CA ARG A 270 10.73 -14.91 -4.41
C ARG A 270 10.00 -15.66 -3.31
N TYR A 271 8.66 -15.60 -3.26
CA TYR A 271 7.88 -16.44 -2.35
C TYR A 271 7.86 -17.91 -2.79
N LEU A 272 7.74 -18.22 -4.09
CA LEU A 272 7.74 -19.60 -4.59
C LEU A 272 9.07 -20.31 -4.35
N THR A 273 10.19 -19.60 -4.50
CA THR A 273 11.54 -20.13 -4.28
C THR A 273 11.95 -20.14 -2.80
N GLY A 274 11.12 -19.60 -1.90
CA GLY A 274 11.38 -19.54 -0.46
C GLY A 274 12.48 -18.54 -0.05
N VAL A 275 12.89 -17.67 -0.97
CA VAL A 275 13.84 -16.57 -0.69
C VAL A 275 13.18 -15.56 0.24
N TRP A 276 11.93 -15.21 -0.05
CA TRP A 276 11.07 -14.51 0.90
C TRP A 276 10.24 -15.54 1.66
N ARG A 277 10.30 -15.45 2.98
CA ARG A 277 9.64 -16.39 3.89
C ARG A 277 8.42 -15.74 4.53
N LEU A 278 7.41 -16.55 4.76
CA LEU A 278 6.19 -16.16 5.49
C LEU A 278 6.30 -16.48 7.00
N ASP A 279 7.53 -16.54 7.51
CA ASP A 279 7.78 -16.79 8.93
C ASP A 279 7.66 -15.46 9.67
N SER A 280 6.87 -15.44 10.75
CA SER A 280 6.81 -14.25 11.61
C SER A 280 8.22 -13.94 12.10
N PRO A 281 8.68 -12.67 12.10
CA PRO A 281 9.95 -12.32 12.73
C PRO A 281 9.94 -12.89 14.14
N ARG A 282 10.99 -13.65 14.50
CA ARG A 282 11.15 -14.14 15.88
C ARG A 282 11.07 -12.93 16.79
N LYS A 283 10.36 -13.03 17.91
CA LYS A 283 10.43 -12.05 18.99
C LYS A 283 11.91 -11.80 19.26
N THR A 284 12.40 -10.62 18.90
CA THR A 284 13.61 -10.09 19.50
C THR A 284 13.15 -9.56 20.85
N ASP A 285 13.49 -10.31 21.89
CA ASP A 285 13.27 -9.95 23.29
C ASP A 285 13.89 -8.59 23.64
#